data_AF-Q5C0E2-F1
#
_entry.id   AF-Q5C0E2-F1
#
_cell.length_a   1.000
_cell.length_b   1.000
_cell.length_c   1.000
_cell.angle_alpha   90.00
_cell.angle_beta   90.00
_cell.angle_gamma   90.00
#
_symmetry.space_group_name_H-M   'P 1'
#
loop_
_entity.id
_entity.type
_entity.pdbx_description
1 polymer ?
#
loop_
_entity_poly.entity_id
_entity_poly.type
_entity_poly.pdbx_seq_one_letter_code
_entity_poly.pdbx_strand_id
1 'polypeptide(L)'
;LNIKDAYAHPLFYRGVDKETGFRTRNILCFPIKNEKDGIVGVAQLCNKINHPFFTRADEDVAKTFSIYCCISIVHSLMYKNVQDAQHRTKLANELMMYHMKVDEDKKNWLSTCEIKDINSFLPNTSSFESLPRNIQPENETYLCTLSMFHNLNLINRWRISRRTLAQFILMVRRGYR
;
A
#
# COMPACT_ATOMS: atom_id res chain seq x y z
N LEU A 1 -10.81 -33.23 13.22
CA LEU A 1 -10.26 -34.53 13.65
C LEU A 1 -10.01 -34.46 15.16
N ASN A 2 -10.72 -35.26 15.94
CA ASN A 2 -10.58 -35.31 17.39
C ASN A 2 -9.99 -36.67 17.81
N ILE A 3 -8.77 -36.66 18.31
CA ILE A 3 -8.01 -37.85 18.72
C ILE A 3 -7.96 -37.88 20.25
N LYS A 4 -8.61 -38.90 20.84
CA LYS A 4 -8.68 -39.07 22.30
C LYS A 4 -7.39 -39.64 22.89
N ASP A 5 -6.73 -40.53 22.17
CA ASP A 5 -5.42 -41.09 22.51
C ASP A 5 -4.50 -40.96 21.30
N ALA A 6 -3.54 -40.05 21.40
CA ALA A 6 -2.58 -39.79 20.34
C ALA A 6 -1.70 -41.03 20.07
N TYR A 7 -1.28 -41.77 21.09
CA TYR A 7 -0.36 -42.89 20.92
C TYR A 7 -1.04 -44.09 20.25
N ALA A 8 -2.35 -44.26 20.41
CA ALA A 8 -3.12 -45.27 19.71
C ALA A 8 -3.42 -44.93 18.24
N HIS A 9 -3.23 -43.67 17.82
CA HIS A 9 -3.61 -43.21 16.50
C HIS A 9 -2.53 -43.54 15.45
N PRO A 10 -2.88 -44.14 14.29
CA PRO A 10 -1.90 -44.60 13.30
C PRO A 10 -1.07 -43.48 12.67
N LEU A 11 -1.62 -42.26 12.64
CA LEU A 11 -0.96 -41.08 12.08
C LEU A 11 -0.08 -40.32 13.08
N PHE A 12 0.01 -40.77 14.34
CA PHE A 12 0.78 -40.06 15.35
C PHE A 12 2.26 -40.45 15.34
N TYR A 13 3.13 -39.48 15.07
CA TYR A 13 4.57 -39.66 15.07
C TYR A 13 5.16 -39.42 16.47
N ARG A 14 5.62 -40.49 17.12
CA ARG A 14 6.13 -40.45 18.50
C ARG A 14 7.56 -39.92 18.64
N GLY A 15 8.28 -39.69 17.54
CA GLY A 15 9.69 -39.27 17.59
C GLY A 15 9.86 -37.89 18.22
N VAL A 16 8.98 -36.95 17.88
CA VAL A 16 9.01 -35.58 18.41
C VAL A 16 8.82 -35.56 19.93
N ASP A 17 7.87 -36.34 20.45
CA ASP A 17 7.65 -36.47 21.90
C ASP A 17 8.87 -37.04 22.63
N LYS A 18 9.59 -38.00 22.02
CA LYS A 18 10.81 -38.58 22.60
C LYS A 18 11.96 -37.59 22.69
N GLU A 19 12.13 -36.75 21.68
CA GLU A 19 13.21 -35.75 21.64
C GLU A 19 12.92 -34.54 22.54
N THR A 20 11.66 -34.12 22.60
CA THR A 20 11.26 -32.91 23.35
C THR A 20 10.93 -33.20 24.82
N GLY A 21 10.71 -34.47 25.19
CA GLY A 21 10.17 -34.85 26.50
C GLY A 21 8.70 -34.48 26.70
N PHE A 22 8.05 -33.89 25.69
CA PHE A 22 6.63 -33.59 25.71
C PHE A 22 5.83 -34.88 25.48
N ARG A 23 4.78 -35.12 26.27
CA ARG A 23 3.88 -36.26 26.06
C ARG A 23 2.53 -35.77 25.57
N THR A 24 2.20 -36.10 24.33
CA THR A 24 0.92 -35.79 23.70
C THR A 24 -0.11 -36.86 24.06
N ARG A 25 -1.14 -36.48 24.81
CA ARG A 25 -2.24 -37.35 25.28
C ARG A 25 -3.42 -37.35 24.30
N ASN A 26 -3.89 -36.16 23.95
CA ASN A 26 -5.05 -35.95 23.07
C ASN A 26 -4.80 -34.78 22.12
N ILE A 27 -5.44 -34.81 20.96
CA ILE A 27 -5.25 -33.83 19.87
C ILE A 27 -6.61 -33.44 19.28
N LEU A 28 -6.87 -32.15 19.14
CA LEU A 28 -7.95 -31.61 18.33
C LEU A 28 -7.35 -30.83 17.16
N CYS A 29 -7.53 -31.34 15.95
CA CYS A 29 -7.04 -30.73 14.72
C CYS A 29 -8.20 -30.28 13.84
N PHE A 30 -8.17 -29.03 13.38
CA PHE A 30 -9.22 -28.44 12.56
C PHE A 30 -8.63 -27.53 11.46
N PRO A 31 -9.23 -27.54 10.26
CA PRO A 31 -8.77 -26.70 9.17
C PRO A 31 -9.26 -25.25 9.35
N ILE A 32 -8.44 -24.31 8.90
CA ILE A 32 -8.78 -22.91 8.67
C ILE A 32 -9.10 -22.78 7.19
N LYS A 33 -10.38 -22.52 6.88
CA LYS A 33 -10.90 -22.52 5.52
C LYS A 33 -11.38 -21.14 5.11
N ASN A 34 -11.17 -20.80 3.85
CA ASN A 34 -11.75 -19.61 3.22
C ASN A 34 -13.23 -19.82 2.84
N GLU A 35 -13.87 -18.75 2.37
CA GLU A 35 -15.28 -18.76 1.94
C GLU A 35 -15.58 -19.74 0.79
N LYS A 36 -14.56 -20.16 0.03
CA LYS A 36 -14.67 -21.12 -1.08
C LYS A 36 -14.31 -22.54 -0.66
N ASP A 37 -14.32 -22.83 0.64
CA ASP A 37 -13.91 -24.11 1.25
C ASP A 37 -12.43 -24.51 1.00
N GLY A 38 -11.62 -23.59 0.47
CA GLY A 38 -10.19 -23.76 0.28
C GLY A 38 -9.45 -23.67 1.62
N ILE A 39 -8.52 -24.61 1.85
CA ILE A 39 -7.74 -24.66 3.08
C ILE A 39 -6.65 -23.58 3.06
N VAL A 40 -6.73 -22.63 3.99
CA VAL A 40 -5.75 -21.55 4.21
C VAL A 40 -4.66 -22.00 5.17
N GLY A 41 -5.03 -22.83 6.14
CA GLY A 41 -4.11 -23.38 7.14
C GLY A 41 -4.77 -24.46 7.99
N VAL A 42 -4.02 -24.98 8.94
CA VAL A 42 -4.50 -25.99 9.88
C VAL A 42 -4.05 -25.59 11.29
N ALA A 43 -4.95 -25.71 12.25
CA ALA A 43 -4.66 -25.49 13.66
C ALA A 43 -4.80 -26.80 14.43
N GLN A 44 -3.90 -27.00 15.38
CA GLN A 44 -3.85 -28.18 16.24
C GLN A 44 -3.76 -27.75 17.70
N LEU A 45 -4.66 -28.30 18.51
CA LEU A 45 -4.65 -28.18 19.96
C LEU A 45 -4.22 -29.51 20.55
N CYS A 46 -3.26 -29.48 21.46
CA CYS A 46 -2.76 -30.67 22.15
C CYS A 46 -3.05 -30.57 23.64
N ASN A 47 -3.28 -31.72 24.29
CA ASN A 47 -3.34 -31.86 25.74
C ASN A 47 -4.38 -30.95 26.43
N LYS A 48 -5.66 -31.28 26.29
CA LYS A 48 -6.74 -30.67 27.07
C LYS A 48 -6.42 -30.67 28.57
N ILE A 49 -6.62 -29.51 29.19
CA ILE A 49 -6.42 -29.26 30.62
C ILE A 49 -7.73 -29.60 31.36
N ASN A 50 -7.62 -30.16 32.57
CA ASN A 50 -8.75 -30.50 33.45
C ASN A 50 -9.77 -31.51 32.89
N HIS A 51 -9.50 -32.13 31.74
CA HIS A 51 -10.37 -33.14 31.13
C HIS A 51 -9.54 -34.16 30.32
N PRO A 52 -9.96 -35.43 30.24
CA PRO A 52 -9.18 -36.47 29.55
C PRO A 52 -9.06 -36.30 28.03
N PHE A 53 -10.03 -35.65 27.37
CA PHE A 53 -10.04 -35.41 25.93
C PHE A 53 -10.91 -34.20 25.56
N PHE A 54 -10.78 -33.70 24.33
CA PHE A 54 -11.62 -32.64 23.79
C PHE A 54 -13.06 -33.12 23.58
N THR A 55 -14.02 -32.31 24.00
CA THR A 55 -15.46 -32.58 23.90
C THR A 55 -16.02 -32.05 22.58
N ARG A 56 -17.26 -32.43 22.23
CA ARG A 56 -17.95 -31.88 21.05
C ARG A 56 -18.14 -30.35 21.15
N ALA A 57 -18.39 -29.84 22.35
CA ALA A 57 -18.47 -28.39 22.57
C ALA A 57 -17.14 -27.69 22.25
N ASP A 58 -16.00 -28.32 22.56
CA ASP A 58 -14.69 -27.81 22.16
C ASP A 58 -14.52 -27.79 20.63
N GLU A 59 -15.07 -28.78 19.91
CA GLU A 59 -15.05 -28.83 18.44
C GLU A 59 -15.86 -27.69 17.82
N ASP A 60 -17.04 -27.38 18.37
CA ASP A 60 -17.90 -26.28 17.89
C ASP A 60 -17.25 -24.91 18.14
N VAL A 61 -16.62 -24.73 19.30
CA VAL A 61 -15.85 -23.52 19.62
C VAL A 61 -14.64 -23.39 18.69
N ALA A 62 -13.89 -24.48 18.47
CA ALA A 62 -12.76 -24.49 17.55
C ALA A 62 -13.16 -24.17 16.11
N LYS A 63 -14.32 -24.68 15.66
CA LYS A 63 -14.87 -24.37 14.33
C LYS A 63 -15.22 -22.89 14.20
N THR A 64 -15.84 -22.31 15.24
CA THR A 64 -16.18 -20.88 15.27
C THR A 64 -14.91 -20.03 15.29
N PHE A 65 -13.92 -20.39 16.10
CA PHE A 65 -12.61 -19.73 16.16
C PHE A 65 -11.89 -19.77 14.82
N SER A 66 -11.94 -20.91 14.11
CA SER A 66 -11.34 -21.09 12.79
C SER A 66 -11.83 -20.06 11.75
N ILE A 67 -13.11 -19.71 11.78
CA ILE A 67 -13.70 -18.70 10.88
C ILE A 67 -13.02 -17.34 11.11
N TYR A 68 -12.93 -16.90 12.36
CA TYR A 68 -12.28 -15.62 12.71
C TYR A 68 -10.79 -15.61 12.39
N CYS A 69 -10.09 -16.73 12.62
CA CYS A 69 -8.70 -16.89 12.21
C CYS A 69 -8.54 -16.74 10.69
N CYS A 70 -9.43 -17.34 9.89
CA CYS A 70 -9.36 -17.23 8.44
C CYS A 70 -9.44 -15.77 7.99
N ILE A 71 -10.46 -15.04 8.47
CA ILE A 71 -10.66 -13.62 8.11
C ILE A 71 -9.41 -12.81 8.46
N SER A 72 -8.87 -13.03 9.66
CA SER A 72 -7.70 -12.28 10.17
C SER A 72 -6.42 -12.59 9.39
N ILE A 73 -6.15 -13.87 9.10
CA ILE A 73 -4.96 -14.31 8.35
C ILE A 73 -5.02 -13.80 6.92
N VAL A 74 -6.18 -13.97 6.25
CA VAL A 74 -6.36 -13.51 4.87
C VAL A 74 -6.18 -12.01 4.78
N HIS A 75 -6.80 -11.24 5.67
CA HIS A 75 -6.66 -9.78 5.69
C HIS A 75 -5.20 -9.35 5.95
N SER A 76 -4.53 -9.94 6.94
CA SER A 76 -3.13 -9.65 7.25
C SER A 76 -2.21 -9.95 6.07
N LEU A 77 -2.41 -11.09 5.40
CA LEU A 77 -1.61 -11.48 4.23
C LEU A 77 -1.85 -10.55 3.04
N MET A 78 -3.11 -10.20 2.76
CA MET A 78 -3.44 -9.26 1.69
C MET A 78 -2.84 -7.87 1.95
N TYR A 79 -2.97 -7.38 3.18
CA TYR A 79 -2.40 -6.10 3.57
C TYR A 79 -0.88 -6.07 3.41
N LYS A 80 -0.19 -7.13 3.87
CA LYS A 80 1.26 -7.27 3.70
C LYS A 80 1.66 -7.27 2.22
N ASN A 81 0.96 -8.02 1.37
CA ASN A 81 1.24 -8.07 -0.07
C ASN A 81 1.09 -6.69 -0.74
N VAL A 82 0.08 -5.92 -0.35
CA VAL A 82 -0.12 -4.55 -0.84
C VAL A 82 1.02 -3.64 -0.38
N GLN A 83 1.41 -3.71 0.90
CA GLN A 83 2.54 -2.94 1.42
C GLN A 83 3.85 -3.27 0.70
N ASP A 84 4.15 -4.55 0.50
CA ASP A 84 5.36 -4.98 -0.20
C ASP A 84 5.39 -4.48 -1.65
N ALA A 85 4.25 -4.51 -2.34
CA ALA A 85 4.12 -3.96 -3.69
C ALA A 85 4.30 -2.42 -3.71
N GLN A 86 3.72 -1.72 -2.75
CA GLN A 86 3.88 -0.27 -2.60
C GLN A 86 5.33 0.12 -2.27
N HIS A 87 6.01 -0.61 -1.38
CA HIS A 87 7.41 -0.36 -1.05
C HIS A 87 8.31 -0.49 -2.28
N ARG A 88 8.15 -1.55 -3.08
CA ARG A 88 8.91 -1.72 -4.34
C ARG A 88 8.68 -0.57 -5.32
N THR A 89 7.42 -0.15 -5.47
CA THR A 89 7.05 0.96 -6.36
C THR A 89 7.64 2.29 -5.87
N LYS A 90 7.59 2.52 -4.56
CA LYS A 90 8.13 3.74 -3.94
C LYS A 90 9.64 3.85 -4.16
N LEU A 91 10.40 2.77 -3.95
CA LEU A 91 11.85 2.75 -4.17
C LEU A 91 12.20 3.03 -5.64
N ALA A 92 11.47 2.44 -6.58
CA ALA A 92 11.67 2.71 -8.00
C ALA A 92 11.38 4.18 -8.34
N ASN A 93 10.29 4.74 -7.80
CA ASN A 93 9.97 6.16 -7.97
C ASN A 93 11.04 7.07 -7.35
N GLU A 94 11.57 6.73 -6.17
CA GLU A 94 12.66 7.50 -5.54
C GLU A 94 13.90 7.52 -6.43
N LEU A 95 14.33 6.36 -6.97
CA LEU A 95 15.43 6.27 -7.93
C LEU A 95 15.22 7.16 -9.16
N MET A 96 14.01 7.19 -9.72
CA MET A 96 13.67 8.11 -10.81
C MET A 96 13.74 9.58 -10.35
N MET A 97 13.23 9.89 -9.16
CA MET A 97 13.23 11.23 -8.59
C MET A 97 14.61 11.77 -8.26
N TYR A 98 15.61 10.92 -7.96
CA TYR A 98 16.98 11.39 -7.70
C TYR A 98 17.53 12.23 -8.86
N HIS A 99 17.25 11.84 -10.10
CA HIS A 99 17.65 12.62 -11.29
C HIS A 99 16.75 13.85 -11.54
N MET A 100 15.54 13.87 -10.95
CA MET A 100 14.55 14.94 -11.08
C MET A 100 14.48 15.90 -9.88
N LYS A 101 15.41 15.83 -8.91
CA LYS A 101 15.37 16.70 -7.72
C LYS A 101 15.26 18.18 -8.09
N VAL A 102 14.13 18.79 -7.75
CA VAL A 102 13.93 20.23 -7.93
C VAL A 102 14.58 20.95 -6.76
N ASP A 103 15.22 22.08 -7.05
CA ASP A 103 15.78 22.98 -6.05
C ASP A 103 14.67 23.54 -5.14
N GLU A 104 14.74 23.30 -3.83
CA GLU A 104 13.68 23.69 -2.89
C GLU A 104 13.53 25.21 -2.79
N ASP A 105 14.62 25.98 -2.98
CA ASP A 105 14.56 27.44 -2.97
C ASP A 105 13.73 27.98 -4.12
N LYS A 106 13.92 27.42 -5.34
CA LYS A 106 13.11 27.76 -6.52
C LYS A 106 11.65 27.36 -6.36
N LYS A 107 11.37 26.22 -5.73
CA LYS A 107 10.01 25.75 -5.45
C LYS A 107 9.30 26.66 -4.44
N ASN A 108 9.99 27.04 -3.37
CA ASN A 108 9.45 27.96 -2.36
C ASN A 108 9.17 29.33 -2.98
N TRP A 109 10.13 29.85 -3.75
CA TRP A 109 9.95 31.11 -4.49
C TRP A 109 8.74 31.06 -5.44
N LEU A 110 8.61 30.01 -6.26
CA LEU A 110 7.49 29.86 -7.20
C LEU A 110 6.13 29.71 -6.50
N SER A 111 6.11 29.15 -5.28
CA SER A 111 4.88 29.01 -4.50
C SER A 111 4.35 30.33 -3.93
N THR A 112 5.25 31.27 -3.63
CA THR A 112 4.95 32.58 -3.03
C THR A 112 4.86 33.70 -4.07
N CYS A 113 5.39 33.48 -5.27
CA CYS A 113 5.40 34.46 -6.35
C CYS A 113 3.98 34.91 -6.73
N GLU A 114 3.83 36.21 -6.98
CA GLU A 114 2.60 36.80 -7.53
C GLU A 114 2.37 36.29 -8.95
N ILE A 115 1.12 35.94 -9.25
CA ILE A 115 0.75 35.45 -10.58
C ILE A 115 0.59 36.65 -11.49
N LYS A 116 1.51 36.80 -12.43
CA LYS A 116 1.39 37.82 -13.47
C LYS A 116 0.30 37.42 -14.47
N ASP A 117 -0.31 38.40 -15.13
CA ASP A 117 -1.27 38.11 -16.18
C ASP A 117 -0.57 37.46 -17.38
N ILE A 118 -1.25 36.54 -18.06
CA ILE A 118 -0.69 35.79 -19.18
C ILE A 118 -0.25 36.71 -20.33
N ASN A 119 -0.94 37.84 -20.50
CA ASN A 119 -0.67 38.84 -21.52
C ASN A 119 0.68 39.56 -21.33
N SER A 120 1.26 39.52 -20.13
CA SER A 120 2.60 40.06 -19.89
C SER A 120 3.70 39.21 -20.53
N PHE A 121 3.42 37.93 -20.78
CA PHE A 121 4.40 36.98 -21.31
C PHE A 121 4.20 36.72 -22.81
N LEU A 122 2.95 36.68 -23.26
CA LEU A 122 2.59 36.47 -24.66
C LEU A 122 1.50 37.47 -25.05
N PRO A 123 1.76 38.38 -26.00
CA PRO A 123 0.70 39.20 -26.56
C PRO A 123 -0.26 38.32 -27.38
N ASN A 124 -1.56 38.54 -27.21
CA ASN A 124 -2.63 37.86 -27.95
C ASN A 124 -2.68 36.32 -27.74
N THR A 125 -2.68 35.87 -26.48
CA THR A 125 -2.72 34.45 -26.06
C THR A 125 -3.95 33.68 -26.54
N SER A 126 -5.02 34.38 -26.92
CA SER A 126 -6.25 33.78 -27.44
C SER A 126 -6.21 33.55 -28.96
N SER A 127 -5.17 34.04 -29.65
CA SER A 127 -4.95 33.82 -31.07
C SER A 127 -3.92 32.73 -31.32
N PHE A 128 -4.19 31.87 -32.32
CA PHE A 128 -3.27 30.84 -32.79
C PHE A 128 -1.98 31.40 -33.44
N GLU A 129 -1.91 32.71 -33.64
CA GLU A 129 -0.73 33.42 -34.17
C GLU A 129 0.39 33.57 -33.14
N SER A 130 0.09 33.36 -31.85
CA SER A 130 1.08 33.45 -30.79
C SER A 130 2.02 32.23 -30.82
N LEU A 131 3.32 32.45 -31.08
CA LEU A 131 4.32 31.39 -31.04
C LEU A 131 4.83 31.17 -29.61
N PRO A 132 4.66 29.98 -29.01
CA PRO A 132 5.16 29.67 -27.67
C PRO A 132 6.69 29.79 -27.56
N ARG A 133 7.41 29.75 -28.68
CA ARG A 133 8.88 29.93 -28.73
C ARG A 133 9.32 31.38 -28.48
N ASN A 134 8.42 32.35 -28.61
CA ASN A 134 8.72 33.76 -28.39
C ASN A 134 8.74 34.15 -26.90
N ILE A 135 8.51 33.20 -25.98
CA ILE A 135 8.65 33.43 -24.54
C ILE A 135 10.14 33.64 -24.23
N GLN A 136 10.56 34.90 -24.13
CA GLN A 136 11.89 35.27 -23.67
C GLN A 136 11.83 35.79 -22.23
N PRO A 137 12.72 35.35 -21.34
CA PRO A 137 13.72 34.28 -21.47
C PRO A 137 13.11 32.87 -21.25
N GLU A 138 13.79 31.82 -21.75
CA GLU A 138 13.41 30.39 -21.55
C GLU A 138 13.20 30.01 -20.07
N ASN A 139 13.74 30.81 -19.16
CA ASN A 139 13.61 30.71 -17.71
C ASN A 139 12.26 31.20 -17.15
N GLU A 140 11.32 31.68 -17.97
CA GLU A 140 10.00 32.10 -17.51
C GLU A 140 8.85 31.18 -17.97
N THR A 141 9.14 30.12 -18.73
CA THR A 141 8.12 29.17 -19.22
C THR A 141 7.28 28.56 -18.09
N TYR A 142 7.86 28.28 -16.93
CA TYR A 142 7.11 27.76 -15.78
C TYR A 142 6.19 28.82 -15.13
N LEU A 143 6.51 30.12 -15.24
CA LEU A 143 5.65 31.22 -14.80
C LEU A 143 4.47 31.39 -15.76
N CYS A 144 4.71 31.26 -17.05
CA CYS A 144 3.67 31.27 -18.07
C CYS A 144 2.66 30.13 -17.83
N THR A 145 3.16 28.90 -17.61
CA THR A 145 2.29 27.76 -17.25
C THR A 145 1.50 28.05 -15.98
N LEU A 146 2.12 28.58 -14.92
CA LEU A 146 1.41 28.94 -13.68
C LEU A 146 0.28 29.95 -13.92
N SER A 147 0.51 30.91 -14.81
CA SER A 147 -0.45 31.95 -15.19
C SER A 147 -1.60 31.37 -16.03
N MET A 148 -1.34 30.39 -16.90
CA MET A 148 -2.39 29.64 -17.62
C MET A 148 -3.31 28.88 -16.66
N PHE A 149 -2.76 28.18 -15.67
CA PHE A 149 -3.55 27.48 -14.64
C PHE A 149 -4.44 28.43 -13.83
N HIS A 150 -3.97 29.66 -13.62
CA HIS A 150 -4.74 30.70 -12.94
C HIS A 150 -5.84 31.30 -13.81
N ASN A 151 -5.53 31.65 -15.06
CA ASN A 151 -6.48 32.23 -16.01
C ASN A 151 -7.64 31.27 -16.31
N LEU A 152 -7.35 29.97 -16.46
CA LEU A 152 -8.36 28.91 -16.61
C LEU A 152 -9.10 28.58 -15.30
N ASN A 153 -8.80 29.29 -14.21
CA ASN A 153 -9.38 29.10 -12.87
C ASN A 153 -9.28 27.65 -12.33
N LEU A 154 -8.30 26.87 -12.82
CA LEU A 154 -8.13 25.46 -12.45
C LEU A 154 -7.68 25.31 -11.01
N ILE A 155 -6.86 26.26 -10.53
CA ILE A 155 -6.33 26.26 -9.16
C ILE A 155 -7.46 26.29 -8.15
N ASN A 156 -8.42 27.21 -8.30
CA ASN A 156 -9.54 27.35 -7.38
C ASN A 156 -10.59 26.27 -7.60
N ARG A 157 -10.89 25.93 -8.86
CA ARG A 157 -11.88 24.90 -9.21
C ARG A 157 -11.54 23.54 -8.60
N TRP A 158 -10.27 23.15 -8.62
CA TRP A 158 -9.78 21.85 -8.14
C TRP A 158 -9.03 21.92 -6.81
N ARG A 159 -9.00 23.09 -6.16
CA ARG A 159 -8.32 23.35 -4.87
C ARG A 159 -6.87 22.85 -4.85
N ILE A 160 -6.14 23.12 -5.94
CA ILE A 160 -4.76 22.66 -6.09
C ILE A 160 -3.84 23.51 -5.20
N SER A 161 -3.08 22.87 -4.32
CA SER A 161 -2.07 23.56 -3.51
C SER A 161 -1.00 24.18 -4.39
N ARG A 162 -0.70 25.47 -4.16
CA ARG A 162 0.34 26.23 -4.88
C ARG A 162 1.71 25.56 -4.79
N ARG A 163 2.03 24.95 -3.65
CA ARG A 163 3.29 24.22 -3.44
C ARG A 163 3.36 22.95 -4.29
N THR A 164 2.27 22.20 -4.39
CA THR A 164 2.18 20.97 -5.19
C THR A 164 2.26 21.29 -6.69
N LEU A 165 1.58 22.37 -7.12
CA LEU A 165 1.62 22.82 -8.51
C LEU A 165 3.03 23.32 -8.90
N ALA A 166 3.67 24.13 -8.06
CA ALA A 166 5.03 24.60 -8.28
C ALA A 166 6.02 23.42 -8.40
N GLN A 167 5.90 22.43 -7.51
CA GLN A 167 6.72 21.21 -7.56
C GLN A 167 6.47 20.43 -8.85
N PHE A 168 5.22 20.27 -9.27
CA PHE A 168 4.87 19.55 -10.50
C PHE A 168 5.47 20.22 -11.74
N ILE A 169 5.27 21.53 -11.93
CA ILE A 169 5.76 22.27 -13.11
C ILE A 169 7.29 22.16 -13.21
N LEU A 170 7.99 22.34 -12.08
CA LEU A 170 9.46 22.26 -12.05
C LEU A 170 9.98 20.83 -12.26
N MET A 171 9.30 19.81 -11.72
CA MET A 171 9.64 18.40 -11.96
C MET A 171 9.49 18.05 -13.44
N VAL A 172 8.37 18.44 -14.05
CA VAL A 172 8.09 18.19 -15.47
C VAL A 172 9.14 18.86 -16.34
N ARG A 173 9.43 20.16 -16.11
CA ARG A 173 10.47 20.88 -16.87
C ARG A 173 11.82 20.17 -16.83
N ARG A 174 12.22 19.64 -15.67
CA ARG A 174 13.50 18.93 -15.49
C ARG A 174 13.49 17.51 -16.08
N GLY A 175 12.30 16.89 -16.22
CA GLY A 175 12.13 15.55 -16.77
C GLY A 175 12.19 15.48 -18.30
N TYR A 176 12.03 16.60 -19.00
CA TYR A 176 12.27 16.67 -20.45
C TYR A 176 13.78 16.60 -20.73
N ARG A 177 14.18 15.72 -21.66
CA ARG A 177 15.56 15.54 -22.12
C ARG A 177 15.91 16.53 -23.23
#